data_AF-F0FX72-F1
#
_entry.id   AF-F0FX72-F1
#
_cell.length_a   1.000
_cell.length_b   1.000
_cell.length_c   1.000
_cell.angle_alpha   90.00
_cell.angle_beta   90.00
_cell.angle_gamma   90.00
#
_symmetry.space_group_name_H-M   'P 1'
#
loop_
_entity.id
_entity.type
_entity.pdbx_description
1 polymer ?
#
loop_
_entity_poly.entity_id
_entity_poly.type
_entity_poly.pdbx_seq_one_letter_code
_entity_poly.pdbx_strand_id
1 'polypeptide(L)'
;MRLKARVAIATSISTLVLAGCGGDDNTISATPAVSVSDYVVPRVPGCSPGDTPETALQGQVPAALRQSGFGGFNCNLKRVSQLQGEGASWSAATYTDKQGQTCFYHSTMGATPIFNNPDAPPRTNPGVPVIDITDPARPVRVRSLTSTAMIDPWESLRVNVARGILAGDNGLGGGGGPEIDLYDISSDCTRPQLLASVPIGTGADGGVVAATKPLGHEGGFSPDGYTYYIGASVSRTYYAVDLTV
;
A
#
# COMPACT_ATOMS: atom_id res chain seq x y z
N MET A 1 -69.01 -28.28 18.33
CA MET A 1 -67.92 -28.87 17.54
C MET A 1 -68.37 -28.98 16.08
N ARG A 2 -68.11 -27.91 15.29
CA ARG A 2 -68.12 -27.85 13.82
C ARG A 2 -68.00 -26.37 13.37
N LEU A 3 -67.05 -26.12 12.47
CA LEU A 3 -67.14 -25.23 11.29
C LEU A 3 -67.12 -23.69 11.47
N LYS A 4 -66.04 -23.03 11.02
CA LYS A 4 -65.93 -22.29 9.72
C LYS A 4 -64.86 -21.20 9.77
N ALA A 5 -64.08 -21.16 8.69
CA ALA A 5 -63.09 -20.16 8.35
C ALA A 5 -63.65 -18.74 8.23
N ARG A 6 -62.80 -17.73 8.49
CA ARG A 6 -62.77 -16.43 7.79
C ARG A 6 -61.44 -15.72 8.04
N VAL A 7 -60.82 -15.37 6.92
CA VAL A 7 -59.58 -14.60 6.75
C VAL A 7 -59.78 -13.16 7.24
N ALA A 8 -58.79 -12.60 7.91
CA ALA A 8 -58.51 -11.16 7.89
C ALA A 8 -57.02 -10.92 8.15
N ILE A 9 -56.35 -10.45 7.11
CA ILE A 9 -54.97 -9.95 7.09
C ILE A 9 -54.94 -8.61 7.82
N ALA A 10 -54.05 -8.46 8.80
CA ALA A 10 -53.66 -7.15 9.32
C ALA A 10 -52.15 -7.14 9.53
N THR A 11 -51.47 -6.57 8.55
CA THR A 11 -50.05 -6.21 8.52
C THR A 11 -49.73 -5.19 9.61
N SER A 12 -48.96 -5.59 10.63
CA SER A 12 -48.42 -4.67 11.63
C SER A 12 -47.10 -4.08 11.13
N ILE A 13 -47.19 -2.86 10.61
CA ILE A 13 -46.07 -1.95 10.32
C ILE A 13 -45.43 -1.60 11.67
N SER A 14 -44.26 -2.17 11.96
CA SER A 14 -43.42 -1.72 13.08
C SER A 14 -42.47 -0.65 12.57
N THR A 15 -42.90 0.61 12.65
CA THR A 15 -42.05 1.78 12.53
C THR A 15 -41.12 1.87 13.73
N LEU A 16 -39.86 1.45 13.57
CA LEU A 16 -38.79 1.84 14.48
C LEU A 16 -38.48 3.33 14.23
N VAL A 17 -39.00 4.18 15.11
CA VAL A 17 -38.53 5.56 15.25
C VAL A 17 -37.24 5.49 16.07
N LEU A 18 -36.08 5.54 15.39
CA LEU A 18 -34.85 5.93 16.07
C LEU A 18 -34.93 7.43 16.34
N ALA A 19 -35.20 7.79 17.59
CA ALA A 19 -34.96 9.12 18.10
C ALA A 19 -33.44 9.39 18.03
N GLY A 20 -33.04 10.19 17.04
CA GLY A 20 -31.70 10.76 16.99
C GLY A 20 -31.53 11.73 18.17
N CYS A 21 -30.49 11.50 18.96
CA CYS A 21 -30.06 12.44 19.99
C CYS A 21 -29.71 13.80 19.37
N GLY A 22 -30.10 14.85 20.08
CA GLY A 22 -30.02 16.26 19.71
C GLY A 22 -28.70 16.72 19.09
N GLY A 23 -28.85 17.51 18.04
CA GLY A 23 -27.90 18.47 17.51
C GLY A 23 -28.71 19.67 17.04
N ASP A 24 -29.02 20.57 17.98
CA ASP A 24 -29.78 21.78 17.75
C ASP A 24 -28.84 22.86 17.23
N ASP A 25 -28.30 22.66 16.02
CA ASP A 25 -27.45 23.64 15.33
C ASP A 25 -28.23 24.22 14.15
N ASN A 26 -28.96 25.29 14.43
CA ASN A 26 -29.68 26.10 13.45
C ASN A 26 -28.71 26.98 12.60
N THR A 27 -27.51 26.48 12.32
CA THR A 27 -26.61 27.04 11.34
C THR A 27 -26.87 26.33 10.02
N ILE A 28 -27.32 27.08 9.01
CA ILE A 28 -27.37 26.63 7.63
C ILE A 28 -25.95 26.12 7.31
N SER A 29 -25.76 24.80 7.34
CA SER A 29 -24.53 24.18 6.87
C SER A 29 -24.39 24.62 5.42
N ALA A 30 -23.35 25.42 5.16
CA ALA A 30 -23.00 25.79 3.80
C ALA A 30 -22.97 24.50 2.98
N THR A 31 -23.75 24.46 1.90
CA THR A 31 -23.65 23.39 0.91
C THR A 31 -22.17 23.21 0.61
N PRO A 32 -21.60 21.99 0.71
CA PRO A 32 -20.19 21.78 0.38
C PRO A 32 -19.89 22.45 -0.96
N ALA A 33 -18.91 23.36 -1.00
CA ALA A 33 -18.58 24.11 -2.20
C ALA A 33 -18.04 23.24 -3.34
N VAL A 34 -17.85 21.94 -3.07
CA VAL A 34 -17.34 20.94 -3.99
C VAL A 34 -18.42 19.89 -4.18
N SER A 35 -18.91 19.76 -5.40
CA SER A 35 -19.85 18.72 -5.79
C SER A 35 -19.09 17.41 -6.00
N VAL A 36 -19.74 16.26 -5.79
CA VAL A 36 -19.18 14.94 -6.15
C VAL A 36 -18.77 14.91 -7.63
N SER A 37 -19.46 15.69 -8.48
CA SER A 37 -19.09 15.85 -9.89
C SER A 37 -17.66 16.36 -10.11
N ASP A 38 -17.12 17.11 -9.16
CA ASP A 38 -15.78 17.71 -9.26
C ASP A 38 -14.67 16.68 -8.99
N TYR A 39 -15.04 15.52 -8.43
CA TYR A 39 -14.16 14.36 -8.21
C TYR A 39 -14.40 13.24 -9.23
N VAL A 40 -15.30 13.42 -10.20
CA VAL A 40 -15.53 12.42 -11.23
C VAL A 40 -14.35 12.42 -12.19
N VAL A 41 -13.62 11.31 -12.21
CA VAL A 41 -12.58 11.08 -13.22
C VAL A 41 -13.28 10.94 -14.58
N PRO A 42 -12.99 11.82 -15.56
CA PRO A 42 -13.62 11.70 -16.87
C PRO A 42 -13.28 10.35 -17.51
N ARG A 43 -14.28 9.70 -18.12
CA ARG A 43 -14.03 8.52 -18.94
C ARG A 43 -13.19 8.93 -20.16
N VAL A 44 -12.18 8.12 -20.47
CA VAL A 44 -11.34 8.32 -21.65
C VAL A 44 -12.23 8.29 -22.91
N PRO A 45 -12.15 9.30 -23.80
CA PRO A 45 -13.05 9.43 -24.96
C PRO A 45 -12.94 8.27 -25.98
N GLY A 46 -11.80 7.59 -26.02
CA GLY A 46 -11.55 6.44 -26.88
C GLY A 46 -10.18 5.84 -26.61
N CYS A 47 -10.04 4.53 -26.87
CA CYS A 47 -8.79 3.79 -26.71
C CYS A 47 -8.13 3.56 -28.07
N SER A 48 -6.83 3.30 -28.06
CA SER A 48 -6.06 3.07 -29.27
C SER A 48 -6.42 1.71 -29.89
N PRO A 49 -6.31 1.54 -31.22
CA PRO A 49 -6.53 0.24 -31.85
C PRO A 49 -5.66 -0.86 -31.24
N GLY A 50 -6.30 -1.98 -30.87
CA GLY A 50 -5.63 -3.12 -30.23
C GLY A 50 -5.61 -3.09 -28.70
N ASP A 51 -6.09 -2.02 -28.07
CA ASP A 51 -6.29 -1.96 -26.62
C ASP A 51 -7.42 -2.89 -26.14
N THR A 52 -7.36 -3.32 -24.89
CA THR A 52 -8.40 -4.06 -24.18
C THR A 52 -9.06 -3.17 -23.12
N PRO A 53 -10.03 -2.30 -23.49
CA PRO A 53 -10.68 -1.40 -22.54
C PRO A 53 -11.56 -2.13 -21.52
N GLU A 54 -11.85 -1.45 -20.41
CA GLU A 54 -12.82 -1.92 -19.43
C GLU A 54 -14.19 -2.14 -20.07
N THR A 55 -14.84 -3.26 -19.75
CA THR A 55 -16.10 -3.67 -20.38
C THR A 55 -17.34 -3.26 -19.61
N ALA A 56 -17.18 -2.60 -18.45
CA ALA A 56 -18.27 -2.26 -17.54
C ALA A 56 -18.10 -0.85 -16.94
N LEU A 57 -18.42 -0.67 -15.65
CA LEU A 57 -18.18 0.61 -14.95
C LEU A 57 -16.68 0.87 -14.85
N GLN A 58 -16.28 2.15 -14.82
CA GLN A 58 -14.89 2.53 -14.65
C GLN A 58 -14.34 1.97 -13.33
N GLY A 59 -13.22 1.22 -13.39
CA GLY A 59 -12.62 0.52 -12.25
C GLY A 59 -13.21 -0.86 -11.95
N GLN A 60 -14.20 -1.33 -12.72
CA GLN A 60 -14.85 -2.62 -12.47
C GLN A 60 -14.17 -3.77 -13.21
N VAL A 61 -13.92 -4.88 -12.49
CA VAL A 61 -13.62 -6.18 -13.10
C VAL A 61 -14.83 -7.11 -12.97
N PRO A 62 -15.63 -7.30 -14.05
CA PRO A 62 -16.81 -8.16 -14.03
C PRO A 62 -16.55 -9.58 -13.50
N ALA A 63 -17.53 -10.16 -12.80
CA ALA A 63 -17.42 -11.48 -12.21
C ALA A 63 -17.07 -12.58 -13.23
N ALA A 64 -17.65 -12.51 -14.43
CA ALA A 64 -17.38 -13.46 -15.51
C ALA A 64 -15.88 -13.46 -15.92
N LEU A 65 -15.24 -12.30 -16.00
CA LEU A 65 -13.81 -12.20 -16.33
C LEU A 65 -12.91 -12.73 -15.20
N ARG A 66 -13.32 -12.55 -13.94
CA ARG A 66 -12.60 -13.14 -12.80
C ARG A 66 -12.66 -14.66 -12.82
N GLN A 67 -13.81 -15.24 -13.21
CA GLN A 67 -14.00 -16.69 -13.28
C GLN A 67 -13.28 -17.33 -14.46
N SER A 68 -13.23 -16.66 -15.62
CA SER A 68 -12.59 -17.19 -16.83
C SER A 68 -11.07 -16.97 -16.89
N GLY A 69 -10.50 -16.22 -15.94
CA GLY A 69 -9.14 -15.72 -15.98
C GLY A 69 -9.08 -14.29 -16.53
N PHE A 70 -8.51 -13.38 -15.73
CA PHE A 70 -8.44 -11.95 -16.04
C PHE A 70 -7.04 -11.58 -16.55
N GLY A 71 -6.95 -11.14 -17.81
CA GLY A 71 -5.70 -10.76 -18.48
C GLY A 71 -5.29 -9.30 -18.33
N GLY A 72 -6.06 -8.48 -17.60
CA GLY A 72 -5.85 -7.03 -17.49
C GLY A 72 -6.61 -6.23 -18.56
N PHE A 73 -6.80 -4.94 -18.26
CA PHE A 73 -7.31 -3.94 -19.20
C PHE A 73 -6.22 -2.93 -19.52
N ASN A 74 -6.27 -2.32 -20.70
CA ASN A 74 -5.48 -1.15 -21.05
C ASN A 74 -6.27 -0.19 -21.95
N CYS A 75 -5.93 1.10 -21.89
CA CYS A 75 -6.48 2.13 -22.78
C CYS A 75 -5.44 3.25 -22.90
N ASN A 76 -4.95 3.51 -24.10
CA ASN A 76 -3.92 4.51 -24.42
C ASN A 76 -2.61 4.35 -23.62
N LEU A 77 -2.36 3.14 -23.12
CA LEU A 77 -1.14 2.73 -22.45
C LEU A 77 -0.71 1.38 -23.03
N LYS A 78 0.59 1.22 -23.28
CA LYS A 78 1.18 -0.01 -23.79
C LYS A 78 2.21 -0.54 -22.80
N ARG A 79 2.14 -1.84 -22.50
CA ARG A 79 3.17 -2.51 -21.71
C ARG A 79 4.50 -2.49 -22.46
N VAL A 80 5.50 -1.84 -21.87
CA VAL A 80 6.88 -1.81 -22.39
C VAL A 80 7.60 -3.13 -22.06
N SER A 81 7.55 -3.54 -20.80
CA SER A 81 8.12 -4.78 -20.29
C SER A 81 7.37 -5.23 -19.03
N GLN A 82 7.73 -6.41 -18.52
CA GLN A 82 7.23 -6.92 -17.24
C GLN A 82 8.26 -7.87 -16.63
N LEU A 83 8.48 -7.71 -15.32
CA LEU A 83 9.19 -8.69 -14.50
C LEU A 83 8.22 -9.16 -13.41
N GLN A 84 7.62 -10.34 -13.59
CA GLN A 84 6.64 -10.86 -12.63
C GLN A 84 7.30 -11.26 -11.30
N GLY A 85 8.49 -11.88 -11.37
CA GLY A 85 9.21 -12.37 -10.19
C GLY A 85 8.32 -13.19 -9.25
N GLU A 86 8.40 -12.87 -7.96
CA GLU A 86 7.62 -13.51 -6.88
C GLU A 86 6.43 -12.63 -6.42
N GLY A 87 6.00 -11.73 -7.29
CA GLY A 87 4.94 -10.75 -7.03
C GLY A 87 5.38 -9.57 -6.17
N ALA A 88 4.60 -8.48 -6.26
CA ALA A 88 4.75 -7.28 -5.44
C ALA A 88 3.70 -7.23 -4.33
N SER A 89 3.87 -6.30 -3.40
CA SER A 89 2.92 -5.98 -2.34
C SER A 89 2.49 -4.51 -2.44
N TRP A 90 2.23 -3.86 -1.32
CA TRP A 90 1.46 -2.62 -1.26
C TRP A 90 2.18 -1.36 -1.75
N SER A 91 3.51 -1.32 -1.68
CA SER A 91 4.26 -0.10 -1.94
C SER A 91 5.41 -0.33 -2.91
N ALA A 92 5.81 0.74 -3.59
CA ALA A 92 6.93 0.74 -4.50
C ALA A 92 7.61 2.11 -4.54
N ALA A 93 8.87 2.11 -4.93
CA ALA A 93 9.68 3.31 -5.07
C ALA A 93 10.64 3.16 -6.25
N THR A 94 10.98 4.28 -6.87
CA THR A 94 11.96 4.36 -7.95
C THR A 94 13.01 5.39 -7.59
N TYR A 95 14.27 5.14 -7.95
CA TYR A 95 15.36 6.09 -7.76
C TYR A 95 16.34 6.04 -8.92
N THR A 96 16.83 7.20 -9.35
CA THR A 96 17.96 7.30 -10.29
C THR A 96 19.18 7.77 -9.53
N ASP A 97 20.25 6.97 -9.55
CA ASP A 97 21.49 7.27 -8.83
C ASP A 97 22.40 8.27 -9.56
N LYS A 98 23.53 8.59 -8.92
CA LYS A 98 24.55 9.49 -9.47
C LYS A 98 25.24 8.96 -10.73
N GLN A 99 25.12 7.67 -11.03
CA GLN A 99 25.63 7.04 -12.25
C GLN A 99 24.61 7.09 -13.40
N GLY A 100 23.38 7.55 -13.13
CA GLY A 100 22.28 7.59 -14.08
C GLY A 100 21.54 6.26 -14.21
N GLN A 101 21.83 5.28 -13.35
CA GLN A 101 21.08 4.03 -13.32
C GLN A 101 19.75 4.27 -12.62
N THR A 102 18.68 3.67 -13.12
CA THR A 102 17.36 3.78 -12.49
C THR A 102 16.96 2.44 -11.91
N CYS A 103 16.68 2.41 -10.61
CA CYS A 103 16.26 1.22 -9.90
C CYS A 103 14.82 1.34 -9.42
N PHE A 104 14.11 0.21 -9.48
CA PHE A 104 12.79 0.03 -8.93
C PHE A 104 12.86 -0.93 -7.75
N TYR A 105 12.17 -0.56 -6.68
CA TYR A 105 12.01 -1.33 -5.45
C TYR A 105 10.51 -1.46 -5.19
N HIS A 106 10.08 -2.62 -4.72
CA HIS A 106 8.72 -2.77 -4.24
C HIS A 106 8.67 -3.63 -3.00
N SER A 107 7.67 -3.43 -2.15
CA SER A 107 7.47 -4.29 -1.01
C SER A 107 7.12 -5.70 -1.48
N THR A 108 7.49 -6.66 -0.64
CA THR A 108 7.08 -8.06 -0.73
C THR A 108 6.40 -8.42 0.57
N MET A 109 5.59 -9.48 0.58
CA MET A 109 5.03 -9.97 1.83
C MET A 109 6.00 -10.96 2.48
N GLY A 110 6.13 -10.90 3.80
CA GLY A 110 6.87 -11.90 4.56
C GLY A 110 6.05 -13.19 4.67
N ALA A 111 6.69 -14.25 5.15
CA ALA A 111 5.94 -15.47 5.51
C ALA A 111 5.06 -15.18 6.74
N THR A 112 3.74 -15.33 6.59
CA THR A 112 2.79 -15.16 7.68
C THR A 112 1.64 -16.17 7.57
N PRO A 113 1.14 -16.73 8.69
CA PRO A 113 -0.02 -17.61 8.67
C PRO A 113 -1.31 -16.94 8.14
N ILE A 114 -1.40 -15.61 8.24
CA ILE A 114 -2.59 -14.84 7.88
C ILE A 114 -2.75 -14.71 6.36
N PHE A 115 -1.63 -14.56 5.65
CA PHE A 115 -1.59 -14.39 4.21
C PHE A 115 -0.80 -15.52 3.55
N ASN A 116 -1.36 -16.73 3.61
CA ASN A 116 -0.79 -17.90 2.99
C ASN A 116 -1.65 -18.36 1.82
N ASN A 117 -1.06 -18.40 0.61
CA ASN A 117 -1.67 -19.05 -0.53
C ASN A 117 -0.97 -20.41 -0.75
N PRO A 118 -1.60 -21.54 -0.41
CA PRO A 118 -0.97 -22.86 -0.55
C PRO A 118 -0.70 -23.25 -2.00
N ASP A 119 -1.39 -22.61 -2.96
CA ASP A 119 -1.19 -22.85 -4.39
C ASP A 119 -0.03 -22.02 -4.98
N ALA A 120 0.49 -21.04 -4.23
CA ALA A 120 1.61 -20.24 -4.69
C ALA A 120 2.93 -21.01 -4.55
N PRO A 121 3.84 -20.95 -5.55
CA PRO A 121 5.18 -21.51 -5.41
C PRO A 121 5.93 -20.90 -4.20
N PRO A 122 6.81 -21.67 -3.53
CA PRO A 122 7.65 -21.13 -2.46
C PRO A 122 8.48 -19.93 -2.95
N ARG A 123 8.58 -18.90 -2.12
CA ARG A 123 9.50 -17.78 -2.37
C ARG A 123 10.95 -18.25 -2.22
N THR A 124 11.75 -17.98 -3.24
CA THR A 124 13.19 -18.25 -3.29
C THR A 124 14.02 -16.97 -3.12
N ASN A 125 13.42 -15.80 -3.33
CA ASN A 125 14.08 -14.50 -3.21
C ASN A 125 13.28 -13.58 -2.27
N PRO A 126 13.28 -13.83 -0.95
CA PRO A 126 12.51 -13.05 0.02
C PRO A 126 12.98 -11.60 0.07
N GLY A 127 12.11 -10.72 0.57
CA GLY A 127 12.37 -9.30 0.79
C GLY A 127 12.32 -8.43 -0.46
N VAL A 128 12.51 -7.13 -0.25
CA VAL A 128 12.42 -6.08 -1.28
C VAL A 128 13.39 -6.38 -2.43
N PRO A 129 12.91 -6.64 -3.66
CA PRO A 129 13.79 -6.74 -4.81
C PRO A 129 14.42 -5.39 -5.15
N VAL A 130 15.66 -5.47 -5.58
CA VAL A 130 16.34 -4.40 -6.31
C VAL A 130 16.27 -4.76 -7.80
N ILE A 131 15.59 -3.94 -8.59
CA ILE A 131 15.39 -4.17 -10.03
C ILE A 131 16.00 -3.01 -10.79
N ASP A 132 17.02 -3.28 -11.61
CA ASP A 132 17.54 -2.31 -12.56
C ASP A 132 16.54 -2.15 -13.72
N ILE A 133 16.05 -0.93 -13.89
CA ILE A 133 15.12 -0.51 -14.94
C ILE A 133 15.71 0.62 -15.81
N THR A 134 17.03 0.77 -15.82
CA THR A 134 17.74 1.77 -16.64
C THR A 134 17.39 1.61 -18.13
N ASP A 135 17.29 0.36 -18.61
CA ASP A 135 16.57 0.03 -19.84
C ASP A 135 15.15 -0.44 -19.47
N PRO A 136 14.11 0.40 -19.65
CA PRO A 136 12.74 0.03 -19.29
C PRO A 136 12.18 -1.10 -20.15
N ALA A 137 12.79 -1.44 -21.29
CA ALA A 137 12.41 -2.61 -22.09
C ALA A 137 12.98 -3.92 -21.54
N ARG A 138 13.98 -3.85 -20.64
CA ARG A 138 14.73 -5.01 -20.14
C ARG A 138 14.98 -4.91 -18.62
N PRO A 139 13.93 -4.95 -17.77
CA PRO A 139 14.10 -4.92 -16.32
C PRO A 139 14.85 -6.16 -15.82
N VAL A 140 15.83 -5.95 -14.94
CA VAL A 140 16.68 -7.03 -14.38
C VAL A 140 16.63 -6.99 -12.86
N ARG A 141 16.16 -8.08 -12.22
CA ARG A 141 16.36 -8.25 -10.78
C ARG A 141 17.83 -8.53 -10.50
N VAL A 142 18.45 -7.72 -9.64
CA VAL A 142 19.86 -7.84 -9.29
C VAL A 142 20.09 -8.45 -7.91
N ARG A 143 19.18 -8.25 -6.95
CA ARG A 143 19.23 -8.84 -5.58
C ARG A 143 17.93 -8.65 -4.80
N SER A 144 17.93 -9.11 -3.55
CA SER A 144 16.95 -8.75 -2.52
C SER A 144 17.61 -7.99 -1.37
N LEU A 145 16.86 -7.09 -0.74
CA LEU A 145 17.15 -6.54 0.59
C LEU A 145 16.38 -7.38 1.62
N THR A 146 17.09 -7.94 2.59
CA THR A 146 16.54 -8.92 3.55
C THR A 146 16.86 -8.57 5.00
N SER A 147 17.18 -7.30 5.27
CA SER A 147 17.17 -6.78 6.65
C SER A 147 15.76 -6.84 7.22
N THR A 148 15.64 -6.67 8.54
CA THR A 148 14.43 -7.03 9.30
C THR A 148 13.15 -6.40 8.73
N ALA A 149 13.16 -5.10 8.47
CA ALA A 149 12.02 -4.40 7.88
C ALA A 149 11.87 -4.69 6.38
N MET A 150 12.97 -4.91 5.65
CA MET A 150 12.94 -5.16 4.20
C MET A 150 12.40 -6.54 3.80
N ILE A 151 12.22 -7.47 4.74
CA ILE A 151 11.50 -8.73 4.47
C ILE A 151 10.05 -8.44 4.07
N ASP A 152 9.40 -7.51 4.78
CA ASP A 152 8.01 -7.11 4.57
C ASP A 152 7.78 -5.67 5.07
N PRO A 153 8.15 -4.66 4.27
CA PRO A 153 7.91 -3.29 4.64
C PRO A 153 6.46 -2.86 4.39
N TRP A 154 5.58 -3.78 3.99
CA TRP A 154 4.16 -3.51 3.78
C TRP A 154 3.91 -2.24 2.94
N GLU A 155 3.25 -1.24 3.50
CA GLU A 155 2.95 0.06 2.86
C GLU A 155 4.03 1.10 3.10
N SER A 156 5.10 0.81 3.86
CA SER A 156 6.06 1.80 4.35
C SER A 156 7.26 2.07 3.45
N LEU A 157 7.54 1.23 2.44
CA LEU A 157 8.74 1.41 1.59
C LEU A 157 8.74 2.75 0.84
N ARG A 158 9.69 3.63 1.14
CA ARG A 158 9.80 4.97 0.52
C ARG A 158 11.24 5.31 0.18
N VAL A 159 11.42 6.20 -0.80
CA VAL A 159 12.70 6.83 -1.13
C VAL A 159 12.65 8.32 -0.82
N ASN A 160 13.69 8.84 -0.16
CA ASN A 160 13.98 10.26 -0.18
C ASN A 160 14.97 10.56 -1.32
N VAL A 161 14.50 11.22 -2.37
CA VAL A 161 15.29 11.46 -3.59
C VAL A 161 16.47 12.40 -3.33
N ALA A 162 16.28 13.43 -2.51
CA ALA A 162 17.31 14.44 -2.23
C ALA A 162 18.52 13.83 -1.48
N ARG A 163 18.26 12.95 -0.51
CA ARG A 163 19.30 12.26 0.26
C ARG A 163 19.78 10.96 -0.39
N GLY A 164 19.01 10.40 -1.33
CA GLY A 164 19.29 9.09 -1.91
C GLY A 164 19.21 7.97 -0.87
N ILE A 165 18.16 8.01 -0.04
CA ILE A 165 17.93 7.02 1.01
C ILE A 165 16.64 6.25 0.72
N LEU A 166 16.71 4.92 0.75
CA LEU A 166 15.55 4.02 0.80
C LEU A 166 15.29 3.64 2.26
N ALA A 167 14.04 3.70 2.71
CA ALA A 167 13.66 3.26 4.04
C ALA A 167 12.35 2.50 4.05
N GLY A 168 12.17 1.70 5.10
CA GLY A 168 10.93 0.99 5.41
C GLY A 168 10.93 0.59 6.88
N ASP A 169 9.75 0.59 7.48
CA ASP A 169 9.52 -0.03 8.79
C ASP A 169 9.01 -1.46 8.65
N ASN A 170 9.17 -2.24 9.72
CA ASN A 170 8.78 -3.64 9.75
C ASN A 170 7.25 -3.75 9.81
N GLY A 171 6.64 -3.87 8.64
CA GLY A 171 5.20 -3.99 8.45
C GLY A 171 4.68 -5.43 8.43
N LEU A 172 5.51 -6.44 8.72
CA LEU A 172 5.21 -7.87 8.57
C LEU A 172 3.73 -8.23 8.80
N GLY A 173 3.03 -8.58 7.72
CA GLY A 173 1.62 -8.97 7.77
C GLY A 173 0.63 -7.86 8.19
N GLY A 174 0.96 -6.59 7.99
CA GLY A 174 0.12 -5.42 8.32
C GLY A 174 0.20 -4.96 9.78
N GLY A 175 1.22 -5.38 10.53
CA GLY A 175 1.38 -5.00 11.94
C GLY A 175 2.61 -5.63 12.55
N GLY A 176 3.76 -5.37 11.94
CA GLY A 176 5.03 -6.01 12.28
C GLY A 176 5.67 -5.44 13.54
N GLY A 177 6.97 -5.23 13.47
CA GLY A 177 7.80 -4.82 14.58
C GLY A 177 8.12 -3.32 14.62
N PRO A 178 8.95 -2.91 15.60
CA PRO A 178 9.40 -1.54 15.75
C PRO A 178 10.60 -1.20 14.85
N GLU A 179 11.10 -2.16 14.08
CA GLU A 179 12.33 -1.97 13.31
C GLU A 179 12.13 -1.04 12.12
N ILE A 180 13.14 -0.21 11.88
CA ILE A 180 13.32 0.53 10.62
C ILE A 180 14.64 0.10 9.99
N ASP A 181 14.63 -0.04 8.67
CA ASP A 181 15.83 -0.20 7.87
C ASP A 181 16.05 1.01 6.97
N LEU A 182 17.31 1.45 6.87
CA LEU A 182 17.76 2.59 6.07
C LEU A 182 18.89 2.14 5.15
N TYR A 183 18.78 2.49 3.87
CA TYR A 183 19.78 2.17 2.86
C TYR A 183 20.22 3.40 2.09
N ASP A 184 21.53 3.62 1.95
CA ASP A 184 22.07 4.53 0.94
C ASP A 184 21.99 3.87 -0.44
N ILE A 185 21.31 4.54 -1.35
CA ILE A 185 21.15 4.14 -2.75
C ILE A 185 21.71 5.18 -3.72
N SER A 186 22.36 6.23 -3.20
CA SER A 186 22.75 7.42 -3.95
C SER A 186 23.90 7.19 -4.92
N SER A 187 24.82 6.28 -4.59
CA SER A 187 26.02 6.01 -5.37
C SER A 187 25.80 4.93 -6.43
N ASP A 188 25.20 3.80 -6.05
CA ASP A 188 24.85 2.66 -6.91
C ASP A 188 23.51 2.08 -6.40
N CYS A 189 22.42 2.37 -7.09
CA CYS A 189 21.08 1.93 -6.69
C CYS A 189 20.92 0.41 -6.83
N THR A 190 21.77 -0.26 -7.62
CA THR A 190 21.78 -1.71 -7.78
C THR A 190 22.48 -2.42 -6.62
N ARG A 191 23.24 -1.67 -5.81
CA ARG A 191 23.92 -2.13 -4.60
C ARG A 191 23.63 -1.25 -3.38
N PRO A 192 22.37 -1.22 -2.89
CA PRO A 192 22.02 -0.46 -1.69
C PRO A 192 22.92 -0.84 -0.50
N GLN A 193 23.42 0.16 0.23
CA GLN A 193 24.26 -0.01 1.41
C GLN A 193 23.42 0.17 2.67
N LEU A 194 23.35 -0.86 3.53
CA LEU A 194 22.62 -0.76 4.79
C LEU A 194 23.31 0.26 5.70
N LEU A 195 22.60 1.32 6.07
CA LEU A 195 23.04 2.35 7.01
C LEU A 195 22.64 1.99 8.43
N ALA A 196 21.41 1.53 8.62
CA ALA A 196 20.86 1.17 9.92
C ALA A 196 19.73 0.15 9.79
N SER A 197 19.59 -0.68 10.83
CA SER A 197 18.52 -1.67 11.03
C SER A 197 18.27 -1.71 12.54
N VAL A 198 17.34 -0.89 13.04
CA VAL A 198 17.22 -0.61 14.48
C VAL A 198 15.78 -0.70 14.98
N PRO A 199 15.52 -1.29 16.17
CA PRO A 199 14.20 -1.35 16.78
C PRO A 199 13.86 -0.04 17.51
N ILE A 200 13.06 0.80 16.89
CA ILE A 200 12.72 2.15 17.39
C ILE A 200 11.89 2.11 18.66
N GLY A 201 12.16 3.03 19.58
CA GLY A 201 11.35 3.22 20.78
C GLY A 201 11.53 2.11 21.82
N THR A 202 12.59 1.30 21.69
CA THR A 202 12.91 0.20 22.61
C THR A 202 14.04 0.54 23.56
N GLY A 203 14.75 1.65 23.33
CA GLY A 203 15.96 2.05 24.06
C GLY A 203 17.24 1.44 23.49
N ALA A 204 17.14 0.36 22.70
CA ALA A 204 18.29 -0.22 21.99
C ALA A 204 18.75 0.66 20.81
N ASP A 205 17.86 1.54 20.33
CA ASP A 205 18.11 2.60 19.36
C ASP A 205 18.82 3.83 19.97
N GLY A 206 19.13 3.82 21.27
CA GLY A 206 19.67 4.98 22.00
C GLY A 206 18.64 6.10 22.21
N GLY A 207 17.39 5.87 21.81
CA GLY A 207 16.29 6.81 21.90
C GLY A 207 15.44 6.66 23.15
N VAL A 208 14.28 7.33 23.13
CA VAL A 208 13.28 7.26 24.21
C VAL A 208 12.56 5.92 24.15
N VAL A 209 12.41 5.24 25.29
CA VAL A 209 11.53 4.07 25.39
C VAL A 209 10.08 4.54 25.31
N ALA A 210 9.40 4.19 24.22
CA ALA A 210 8.02 4.60 23.99
C ALA A 210 7.07 3.82 24.90
N ALA A 211 6.06 4.50 25.46
CA ALA A 211 5.04 3.85 26.28
C ALA A 211 4.21 2.82 25.50
N THR A 212 4.02 3.10 24.21
CA THR A 212 3.43 2.17 23.25
C THR A 212 4.52 1.77 22.26
N LYS A 213 4.63 0.47 22.00
CA LYS A 213 5.62 -0.04 21.04
C LYS A 213 5.23 0.37 19.61
N PRO A 214 6.16 0.87 18.79
CA PRO A 214 5.91 1.04 17.36
C PRO A 214 5.61 -0.32 16.70
N LEU A 215 4.55 -0.36 15.90
CA LEU A 215 4.19 -1.50 15.07
C LEU A 215 4.10 -0.97 13.63
N GLY A 216 5.09 -1.27 12.80
CA GLY A 216 5.15 -0.79 11.42
C GLY A 216 3.91 -1.16 10.60
N HIS A 217 3.52 -0.28 9.70
CA HIS A 217 2.42 -0.47 8.75
C HIS A 217 2.63 0.40 7.52
N GLU A 218 2.62 1.73 7.72
CA GLU A 218 2.90 2.74 6.70
C GLU A 218 4.12 3.56 7.11
N GLY A 219 4.69 4.31 6.17
CA GLY A 219 5.75 5.25 6.50
C GLY A 219 6.00 6.30 5.43
N GLY A 220 6.78 7.30 5.82
CA GLY A 220 7.04 8.47 4.98
C GLY A 220 8.19 9.31 5.48
N PHE A 221 8.91 9.93 4.55
CA PHE A 221 9.90 10.93 4.87
C PHE A 221 9.25 12.31 5.04
N SER A 222 9.77 13.07 5.99
CA SER A 222 9.74 14.53 5.94
C SER A 222 10.32 15.06 4.61
N PRO A 223 9.90 16.25 4.13
CA PRO A 223 10.39 16.80 2.87
C PRO A 223 11.91 16.97 2.79
N ASP A 224 12.57 17.28 3.92
CA ASP A 224 14.03 17.43 4.00
C ASP A 224 14.77 16.08 4.11
N GLY A 225 14.05 14.99 4.39
CA GLY A 225 14.59 13.64 4.53
C GLY A 225 15.31 13.36 5.83
N TYR A 226 15.27 14.26 6.82
CA TYR A 226 15.93 14.06 8.12
C TYR A 226 15.02 13.41 9.16
N THR A 227 13.74 13.27 8.88
CA THR A 227 12.81 12.50 9.70
C THR A 227 12.08 11.45 8.86
N TYR A 228 12.00 10.24 9.38
CA TYR A 228 11.08 9.21 8.88
C TYR A 228 9.98 8.97 9.89
N TYR A 229 8.74 8.96 9.44
CA TYR A 229 7.56 8.73 10.26
C TYR A 229 7.12 7.28 10.10
N ILE A 230 7.11 6.53 11.20
CA ILE A 230 6.49 5.20 11.27
C ILE A 230 5.01 5.39 11.58
N GLY A 231 4.14 4.99 10.67
CA GLY A 231 2.69 4.95 10.85
C GLY A 231 2.25 3.62 11.43
N ALA A 232 1.79 3.63 12.68
CA ALA A 232 1.40 2.43 13.40
C ALA A 232 -0.12 2.38 13.59
N SER A 233 -0.83 1.94 12.55
CA SER A 233 -2.30 1.96 12.46
C SER A 233 -2.99 1.22 13.63
N VAL A 234 -2.47 0.07 14.03
CA VAL A 234 -2.98 -0.74 15.17
C VAL A 234 -2.93 0.05 16.47
N SER A 235 -1.85 0.78 16.70
CA SER A 235 -1.65 1.57 17.91
C SER A 235 -2.17 3.01 17.81
N ARG A 236 -2.61 3.44 16.62
CA ARG A 236 -3.10 4.80 16.31
C ARG A 236 -2.08 5.90 16.65
N THR A 237 -0.81 5.63 16.33
CA THR A 237 0.29 6.57 16.61
C THR A 237 1.20 6.73 15.39
N TYR A 238 1.91 7.87 15.36
CA TYR A 238 3.05 8.09 14.47
C TYR A 238 4.31 8.29 15.30
N TYR A 239 5.41 7.67 14.89
CA TYR A 239 6.73 7.85 15.53
C TYR A 239 7.65 8.59 14.57
N ALA A 240 8.10 9.77 14.98
CA ALA A 240 9.11 10.52 14.25
C ALA A 240 10.51 10.00 14.61
N VAL A 241 11.24 9.51 13.63
CA VAL A 241 12.59 8.98 13.77
C VAL A 241 13.56 9.95 13.13
N ASP A 242 14.47 10.51 13.93
CA ASP A 242 15.56 11.34 13.42
C ASP A 242 16.55 10.48 12.64
N LEU A 243 16.85 10.90 11.41
CA LEU A 243 17.74 10.25 10.45
C LEU A 243 19.02 11.07 10.21
N THR A 244 19.34 11.98 11.11
CA THR A 244 20.60 12.71 11.10
C THR A 244 21.72 11.74 11.45
N VAL A 245 22.43 11.31 10.41
CA VAL A 245 23.63 10.47 10.45
C VAL A 245 24.82 11.26 9.90
#